data_AF-A0A0E3QWD2-F1
#
_entry.id   AF-A0A0E3QWD2-F1
#
_cell.length_a   1.000
_cell.length_b   1.000
_cell.length_c   1.000
_cell.angle_alpha   90.00
_cell.angle_beta   90.00
_cell.angle_gamma   90.00
#
_symmetry.space_group_name_H-M   'P 1'
#
loop_
_entity.id
_entity.type
_entity.pdbx_description
1 polymer ?
#
loop_
_entity_poly.entity_id
_entity_poly.type
_entity_poly.pdbx_seq_one_letter_code
_entity_poly.pdbx_strand_id
1 'polypeptide(L)'
;MLSNPHISCLIVCGKESEHFAGQSLLSLAENGVSTFGGPKKIVGSEGVIPYLNEIPATAISRFLREIEVIDLVGITDPSVIQQAIDSCSRKERNEAPELFMPEIDENSWKKYESQVKQNVMSKIKRE
;
A
#
# COMPACT_ATOMS: atom_id res chain seq x y z
N MET A 1 -1.13 11.60 2.74
CA MET A 1 0.06 11.34 3.59
C MET A 1 1.30 12.06 3.07
N LEU A 2 1.77 11.76 1.85
CA LEU A 2 3.04 12.31 1.35
C LEU A 2 3.08 13.84 1.33
N SER A 3 1.95 14.50 1.09
CA SER A 3 1.79 15.97 1.12
C SER A 3 2.01 16.61 2.49
N ASN A 4 1.89 15.86 3.60
CA ASN A 4 2.11 16.38 4.94
C ASN A 4 3.49 15.92 5.45
N PRO A 5 4.52 16.78 5.48
CA PRO A 5 5.89 16.40 5.85
C PRO A 5 6.04 15.95 7.31
N HIS A 6 5.03 16.18 8.16
CA HIS A 6 5.04 15.72 9.55
C HIS A 6 4.55 14.27 9.73
N ILE A 7 3.99 13.64 8.70
CA ILE A 7 3.60 12.23 8.75
C ILE A 7 4.74 11.39 8.18
N SER A 8 5.38 10.58 9.02
CA SER A 8 6.47 9.67 8.64
C SER A 8 6.29 8.23 9.16
N CYS A 9 5.16 7.94 9.83
CA CYS A 9 4.80 6.63 10.37
C CYS A 9 3.41 6.24 9.85
N LEU A 10 3.24 4.99 9.40
CA LEU A 10 1.96 4.38 9.05
C LEU A 10 1.81 3.08 9.84
N ILE A 11 0.86 3.04 10.77
CA ILE A 11 0.51 1.81 11.49
C ILE A 11 -0.64 1.13 10.75
N VAL A 12 -0.44 -0.12 10.36
CA VAL A 12 -1.47 -0.94 9.71
C VAL A 12 -2.03 -1.89 10.76
N CYS A 13 -3.21 -1.61 11.30
CA CYS A 13 -3.82 -2.36 12.39
C CYS A 13 -5.29 -2.73 12.12
N GLY A 14 -5.87 -3.56 12.99
CA GLY A 14 -7.25 -4.02 12.89
C GLY A 14 -7.39 -5.37 12.19
N LYS A 15 -8.61 -5.90 12.14
CA LYS A 15 -8.89 -7.17 11.43
C LYS A 15 -8.60 -7.01 9.95
N GLU A 16 -7.87 -7.96 9.36
CA GLU A 16 -7.59 -7.96 7.92
C GLU A 16 -8.90 -8.05 7.12
N SER A 17 -8.92 -7.34 6.00
CA SER A 17 -10.01 -7.34 5.04
C SER A 17 -9.99 -8.59 4.15
N GLU A 18 -11.14 -9.00 3.62
CA GLU A 18 -11.23 -10.05 2.58
C GLU A 18 -10.45 -9.68 1.29
N HIS A 19 -10.06 -8.41 1.15
CA HIS A 19 -9.26 -7.92 0.04
C HIS A 19 -7.76 -7.87 0.34
N PHE A 20 -7.32 -8.30 1.53
CA PHE A 20 -5.93 -8.32 1.96
C PHE A 20 -5.24 -6.95 1.83
N ALA A 21 -5.98 -5.89 2.16
CA ALA A 21 -5.50 -4.51 2.06
C ALA A 21 -4.30 -4.26 3.00
N GLY A 22 -4.33 -4.79 4.22
CA GLY A 22 -3.21 -4.65 5.17
C GLY A 22 -1.95 -5.32 4.65
N GLN A 23 -2.05 -6.60 4.31
CA GLN A 23 -0.98 -7.39 3.68
C GLN A 23 -0.43 -6.73 2.41
N SER A 24 -1.29 -6.10 1.60
CA SER A 24 -0.87 -5.39 0.38
C SER A 24 -0.05 -4.14 0.69
N LEU A 25 -0.39 -3.39 1.74
CA LEU A 25 0.39 -2.23 2.19
C LEU A 25 1.76 -2.65 2.73
N LEU A 26 1.81 -3.75 3.49
CA LEU A 26 3.06 -4.33 3.99
C LEU A 26 3.95 -4.81 2.83
N SER A 27 3.37 -5.53 1.87
CA SER A 27 4.06 -5.97 0.66
C SER A 27 4.59 -4.79 -0.16
N LEU A 28 3.83 -3.70 -0.25
CA LEU A 28 4.29 -2.49 -0.90
C LEU A 28 5.50 -1.91 -0.16
N ALA A 29 5.43 -1.77 1.16
CA ALA A 29 6.51 -1.21 1.96
C ALA A 29 7.81 -2.04 1.85
N GLU A 30 7.69 -3.37 1.82
CA GLU A 30 8.83 -4.28 1.76
C GLU A 30 9.40 -4.42 0.33
N ASN A 31 8.52 -4.59 -0.66
CA ASN A 31 8.92 -5.07 -2.00
C ASN A 31 8.65 -4.06 -3.12
N GLY A 32 7.92 -2.98 -2.84
CA GLY A 32 7.53 -1.99 -3.84
C GLY A 32 6.58 -2.56 -4.91
N VAL A 33 6.73 -2.07 -6.13
CA VAL A 33 5.94 -2.49 -7.30
C VAL A 33 6.82 -3.10 -8.38
N SER A 34 6.24 -3.95 -9.22
CA SER A 34 6.91 -4.57 -10.36
C SER A 34 7.45 -3.50 -11.32
N THR A 35 8.71 -3.67 -11.72
CA THR A 35 9.42 -2.80 -12.68
C THR A 35 9.44 -3.38 -14.11
N PHE A 36 8.90 -4.59 -14.31
CA PHE A 36 8.89 -5.27 -15.60
C PHE A 36 7.73 -4.79 -16.48
N GLY A 37 8.00 -3.85 -17.39
CA GLY A 37 7.28 -3.61 -18.66
C GLY A 37 5.74 -3.61 -18.69
N GLY A 38 5.07 -3.49 -17.55
CA GLY A 38 3.65 -3.80 -17.38
C GLY A 38 3.01 -2.99 -16.25
N PRO A 39 1.84 -3.41 -15.72
CA PRO A 39 1.18 -2.65 -14.67
C PRO A 39 2.01 -2.64 -13.38
N LYS A 40 1.93 -1.54 -12.62
CA LYS A 40 2.61 -1.34 -11.33
C LYS A 40 1.94 -2.20 -10.25
N LYS A 41 2.11 -3.51 -10.37
CA LYS A 41 1.60 -4.51 -9.42
C LYS A 41 2.46 -4.49 -8.16
N ILE A 42 1.85 -4.46 -6.99
CA ILE A 42 2.56 -4.62 -5.71
C ILE A 42 3.16 -6.03 -5.65
N VAL A 43 4.46 -6.12 -5.44
CA VAL A 43 5.17 -7.40 -5.39
C VAL A 43 4.89 -8.08 -4.06
N GLY A 44 4.52 -9.37 -4.08
CA GLY A 44 4.18 -10.12 -2.85
C GLY A 44 2.75 -9.91 -2.33
N SER A 45 1.98 -8.99 -2.91
CA SER A 45 0.59 -8.76 -2.49
C SER A 45 -0.33 -9.92 -2.90
N GLU A 46 -1.14 -10.35 -1.94
CA GLU A 46 -2.22 -11.32 -2.11
C GLU A 46 -3.58 -10.64 -2.41
N GLY A 47 -3.61 -9.31 -2.50
CA GLY A 47 -4.82 -8.56 -2.82
C GLY A 47 -5.40 -8.92 -4.18
N VAL A 48 -6.72 -8.70 -4.33
CA VAL A 48 -7.46 -9.03 -5.57
C VAL A 48 -7.02 -8.12 -6.73
N ILE A 49 -6.83 -6.82 -6.45
CA ILE A 49 -6.48 -5.79 -7.44
C ILE A 49 -5.29 -4.95 -6.93
N PRO A 50 -4.07 -5.51 -6.83
CA PRO A 50 -2.95 -4.84 -6.17
C PRO A 50 -2.14 -4.00 -7.16
N TYR A 51 -2.78 -3.05 -7.85
CA TYR A 51 -2.16 -2.23 -8.90
C TYR A 51 -2.19 -0.74 -8.54
N LEU A 52 -1.11 -0.04 -8.86
CA LEU A 52 -0.92 1.39 -8.56
C LEU A 52 -0.55 2.20 -9.81
N ASN A 53 -1.03 1.84 -11.01
CA ASN A 53 -0.56 2.49 -12.25
C ASN A 53 -0.81 4.00 -12.26
N GLU A 54 -1.91 4.42 -11.64
CA GLU A 54 -2.37 5.79 -11.43
C GLU A 54 -1.38 6.59 -10.57
N ILE A 55 -0.71 5.92 -9.63
CA ILE A 55 0.18 6.58 -8.69
C ILE A 55 1.54 6.84 -9.35
N PRO A 56 2.03 8.10 -9.39
CA PRO A 56 3.33 8.41 -9.94
C PRO A 56 4.45 7.58 -9.29
N ALA A 57 5.41 7.11 -10.09
CA ALA A 57 6.52 6.31 -9.56
C ALA A 57 7.36 7.08 -8.52
N THR A 58 7.46 8.40 -8.67
CA THR A 58 8.09 9.30 -7.70
C THR A 58 7.36 9.33 -6.36
N ALA A 59 6.03 9.25 -6.36
CA ALA A 59 5.22 9.16 -5.15
C ALA A 59 5.44 7.82 -4.43
N ILE A 60 5.44 6.72 -5.18
CA ILE A 60 5.74 5.38 -4.65
C ILE A 60 7.14 5.35 -4.04
N SER A 61 8.16 5.83 -4.77
CA SER A 61 9.54 5.88 -4.28
C SER A 61 9.69 6.73 -3.02
N ARG A 62 9.00 7.89 -2.93
CA ARG A 62 8.98 8.70 -1.71
C ARG A 62 8.33 7.96 -0.54
N PHE A 63 7.20 7.28 -0.76
CA PHE A 63 6.55 6.46 0.27
C PHE A 63 7.52 5.44 0.85
N LEU A 64 8.18 4.66 -0.01
CA LEU A 64 9.11 3.61 0.43
C LEU A 64 10.32 4.13 1.20
N ARG A 65 10.80 5.34 0.88
CA ARG A 65 11.97 5.92 1.53
C ARG A 65 11.63 6.65 2.82
N GLU A 66 10.46 7.28 2.87
CA GLU A 66 10.17 8.30 3.88
C GLU A 66 9.11 7.90 4.91
N ILE A 67 8.36 6.82 4.65
CA ILE A 67 7.31 6.34 5.54
C ILE A 67 7.74 5.02 6.17
N GLU A 68 7.80 5.00 7.49
CA GLU A 68 7.98 3.80 8.28
C GLU A 68 6.63 3.10 8.44
N VAL A 69 6.54 1.84 8.03
CA VAL A 69 5.30 1.05 8.10
C VAL A 69 5.42 0.03 9.21
N ILE A 70 4.49 0.08 10.16
CA ILE A 70 4.43 -0.81 11.32
C ILE A 70 3.29 -1.81 11.12
N ASP A 71 3.63 -3.09 11.14
CA ASP A 71 2.68 -4.18 11.03
C ASP A 71 2.03 -4.48 12.39
N LEU A 72 0.72 -4.26 12.45
CA LEU A 72 -0.17 -4.70 13.51
C LEU A 72 -1.44 -5.32 12.91
N VAL A 73 -1.36 -5.89 11.70
CA VAL A 73 -2.51 -6.53 11.05
C VAL A 73 -3.01 -7.67 11.93
N GLY A 74 -4.33 -7.72 12.14
CA GLY A 74 -4.98 -8.66 13.05
C GLY A 74 -5.03 -8.19 14.51
N ILE A 75 -4.30 -7.14 14.89
CA ILE A 75 -4.32 -6.59 16.27
C ILE A 75 -5.42 -5.54 16.39
N THR A 76 -6.32 -5.73 17.36
CA THR A 76 -7.44 -4.82 17.65
C THR A 76 -7.39 -4.22 19.06
N ASP A 77 -6.38 -4.57 19.86
CA ASP A 77 -6.22 -4.06 21.22
C ASP A 77 -5.75 -2.59 21.20
N PRO A 78 -6.55 -1.63 21.71
CA PRO A 78 -6.19 -0.23 21.72
C PRO A 78 -4.90 0.06 22.50
N SER A 79 -4.59 -0.71 23.54
CA SER A 79 -3.40 -0.49 24.37
C SER A 79 -2.11 -0.81 23.62
N VAL A 80 -2.12 -1.85 22.78
CA VAL A 80 -0.99 -2.21 21.91
C VAL A 80 -0.84 -1.19 20.78
N ILE A 81 -1.96 -0.76 20.19
CA ILE A 81 -1.96 0.27 19.14
C ILE A 81 -1.43 1.60 19.68
N GLN A 82 -1.83 2.00 20.88
CA GLN A 82 -1.35 3.21 21.53
C GLN A 82 0.17 3.16 21.78
N GLN A 83 0.69 2.02 22.25
CA GLN A 83 2.14 1.85 22.43
C GLN A 83 2.91 1.99 21.12
N ALA A 84 2.38 1.45 20.01
CA ALA A 84 2.99 1.63 18.70
C ALA A 84 2.97 3.10 18.24
N ILE A 85 1.86 3.81 18.46
CA ILE A 85 1.75 5.25 18.19
C ILE A 85 2.81 6.02 18.99
N ASP A 86 2.94 5.73 20.29
CA ASP A 86 3.89 6.41 21.18
C ASP A 86 5.36 6.11 20.80
N SER A 87 5.62 4.96 20.18
CA SER A 87 6.94 4.55 19.70
C SER A 87 7.34 5.20 18.36
N CYS A 88 6.38 5.70 17.57
CA CYS A 88 6.67 6.32 16.28
C CYS A 88 7.53 7.58 16.48
N SER A 89 8.75 7.56 15.95
CA SER A 89 9.62 8.74 15.95
C SER A 89 9.14 9.78 14.93
N ARG A 90 9.01 11.05 15.33
CA ARG A 90 8.71 12.14 14.41
C ARG A 90 9.98 12.49 13.62
N LYS A 91 10.18 11.83 12.48
CA LYS A 91 11.20 12.23 11.51
C LYS A 91 10.62 13.35 10.65
N GLU A 92 11.24 14.54 10.70
CA GLU A 92 10.90 15.61 9.77
C GLU A 92 11.30 15.19 8.35
N ARG A 93 10.35 15.30 7.42
CA ARG A 93 10.59 15.05 6.00
C ARG A 93 10.79 16.36 5.27
N ASN A 94 11.64 16.34 4.25
CA ASN A 94 11.73 17.47 3.34
C ASN A 94 10.37 17.75 2.69
N GLU A 95 10.12 19.02 2.41
CA GLU A 95 8.88 19.50 1.77
C GLU A 95 8.52 18.61 0.56
N ALA A 96 7.25 18.25 0.48
CA ALA A 96 6.78 17.39 -0.59
C ALA A 96 6.73 18.20 -1.89
N PRO A 97 7.31 17.73 -3.00
CA PRO A 97 7.05 18.35 -4.29
C PRO A 97 5.56 18.26 -4.58
N GLU A 98 5.02 19.24 -5.29
CA GLU A 98 3.68 19.11 -5.84
C GLU A 98 3.64 17.91 -6.78
N LEU A 99 2.90 16.88 -6.36
CA LEU A 99 2.65 15.68 -7.14
C LEU A 99 1.22 15.75 -7.64
N PHE A 100 1.05 15.77 -8.95
CA PHE A 100 -0.27 15.60 -9.55
C PHE A 100 -0.70 14.15 -9.36
N MET A 101 -1.70 13.95 -8.49
CA MET A 101 -2.39 12.67 -8.37
C MET A 101 -3.54 12.67 -9.37
N PRO A 102 -3.66 11.66 -10.25
CA PRO A 102 -4.80 11.59 -11.15
C PRO A 102 -6.08 11.37 -10.36
N GLU A 103 -7.20 11.79 -10.94
CA GLU A 103 -8.53 11.45 -10.43
C GLU A 103 -8.75 9.93 -10.58
N ILE A 104 -9.23 9.30 -9.51
CA ILE A 104 -9.55 7.87 -9.46
C ILE A 104 -11.03 7.77 -9.12
N ASP A 105 -11.77 7.03 -9.93
CA ASP A 105 -13.20 6.79 -9.78
C ASP A 105 -13.51 5.29 -9.62
N GLU A 106 -14.79 4.96 -9.45
CA GLU A 106 -15.28 3.58 -9.33
C GLU A 106 -15.02 2.69 -10.56
N ASN A 107 -14.66 3.27 -11.71
CA ASN A 107 -14.43 2.58 -12.97
C ASN A 107 -12.94 2.38 -13.28
N SER A 108 -12.06 3.07 -12.56
CA SER A 108 -10.62 3.08 -12.81
C SER A 108 -9.99 1.69 -12.71
N TRP A 109 -10.58 0.79 -11.93
CA TRP A 109 -10.11 -0.60 -11.80
C TRP A 109 -10.41 -1.47 -13.03
N LYS A 110 -11.38 -1.12 -13.88
CA LYS A 110 -11.85 -1.96 -15.00
C LYS A 110 -10.75 -2.29 -16.00
N LYS A 111 -9.75 -1.42 -16.15
CA LYS A 111 -8.59 -1.70 -17.01
C LYS A 111 -7.72 -2.89 -16.56
N TYR A 112 -7.90 -3.33 -15.31
CA TYR A 112 -7.23 -4.52 -14.76
C TYR A 112 -8.09 -5.78 -14.82
N GLU A 113 -9.32 -5.73 -15.38
CA GLU A 113 -10.28 -6.84 -15.34
C GLU A 113 -9.68 -8.15 -15.87
N SER A 114 -8.94 -8.10 -16.98
CA SER A 114 -8.26 -9.28 -17.55
C SER A 114 -7.29 -9.91 -16.57
N GLN A 115 -6.43 -9.10 -15.95
CA GLN A 115 -5.44 -9.54 -14.98
C GLN A 115 -6.10 -10.04 -13.69
N VAL A 116 -7.20 -9.42 -13.26
CA VAL A 116 -7.98 -9.85 -12.09
C VAL A 116 -8.59 -11.23 -12.35
N LYS A 117 -9.22 -11.44 -13.52
CA LYS A 117 -9.76 -12.76 -13.90
C LYS A 117 -8.67 -13.84 -13.90
N GLN A 118 -7.48 -13.53 -14.43
CA GLN A 118 -6.34 -14.45 -14.41
C GLN A 118 -5.84 -14.76 -12.99
N ASN A 119 -5.73 -13.75 -12.13
CA ASN A 119 -5.29 -13.91 -10.74
C ASN A 119 -6.28 -14.78 -9.93
N VAL A 120 -7.59 -14.51 -10.05
CA VAL A 120 -8.63 -15.29 -9.36
C VAL A 120 -8.61 -16.75 -9.83
N MET A 121 -8.53 -17.00 -11.14
CA MET A 121 -8.47 -18.35 -11.71
C MET A 121 -7.22 -19.13 -11.30
N SER A 122 -6.08 -18.45 -11.13
CA SER A 122 -4.83 -19.10 -10.69
C SER A 122 -4.80 -19.43 -9.19
N LYS A 123 -5.47 -18.62 -8.35
CA LYS A 123 -5.66 -18.93 -6.93
C LYS A 123 -6.55 -20.16 -6.73
N ILE A 124 -7.67 -20.26 -7.44
CA ILE A 124 -8.58 -21.41 -7.37
C ILE A 124 -7.87 -22.73 -7.76
N LYS A 125 -6.90 -22.69 -8.68
CA LYS A 125 -6.14 -23.88 -9.08
C LYS A 125 -5.06 -24.32 -8.09
N ARG A 126 -4.75 -23.50 -7.08
CA ARG A 126 -3.73 -23.78 -6.06
C ARG A 126 -4.32 -24.31 -4.74
N GLU A 127 -5.64 -24.32 -4.61
CA GLU A 127 -6.41 -24.94 -3.52
C GLU A 127 -6.88 -26.34 -3.92
#